data_AF-A0A8T0ITB9-F1
#
_entry.id   AF-A0A8T0ITB9-F1
#
_cell.length_a   1.000
_cell.length_b   1.000
_cell.length_c   1.000
_cell.angle_alpha   90.00
_cell.angle_beta   90.00
_cell.angle_gamma   90.00
#
_symmetry.space_group_name_H-M   'P 1'
#
loop_
_entity.id
_entity.type
_entity.pdbx_description
1 polymer ?
#
loop_
_entity_poly.entity_id
_entity_poly.type
_entity_poly.pdbx_seq_one_letter_code
_entity_poly.pdbx_strand_id
1 'polypeptide(L)'
;MEGGGQARGTGYASSSSHALRSASPVRSDSRGFRAAVRDVGQKLQEFYTFDLMPKIFIVKFRQQVQGIQLGANFEFDGVQVDGMHLQKCNADDCHTKLVIKPCSENGYWKVICEPKQRDLRILTKKIPLGSLLHFQFGIGHDFMRKSTGWKWKVTSAFGLPGSPEIRQKTKLPVFPGFDINVDWNAQYELPELHGASGTGEPPVEANLGHLHAKIERVAAVYTHVG
;
A
#
# COMPACT_ATOMS: atom_id res chain seq x y z
N MET A 1 -71.11 -73.84 11.01
CA MET A 1 -71.69 -73.14 12.17
C MET A 1 -71.04 -71.76 12.17
N GLU A 2 -71.47 -70.86 11.29
CA GLU A 2 -72.64 -69.97 11.47
C GLU A 2 -72.60 -69.17 12.78
N GLY A 3 -72.64 -67.84 12.65
CA GLY A 3 -72.77 -66.91 13.76
C GLY A 3 -72.29 -65.50 13.41
N GLY A 4 -73.00 -64.83 12.49
CA GLY A 4 -72.85 -63.39 12.23
C GLY A 4 -73.76 -62.53 13.11
N GLY A 5 -73.46 -61.22 13.14
CA GLY A 5 -74.30 -60.14 13.71
C GLY A 5 -73.43 -59.02 14.32
N GLN A 6 -73.06 -57.97 13.55
CA GLN A 6 -73.71 -56.63 13.47
C GLN A 6 -73.84 -55.89 14.83
N ALA A 7 -73.66 -54.58 14.99
CA ALA A 7 -73.20 -53.44 14.18
C ALA A 7 -73.22 -52.19 15.10
N ARG A 8 -72.34 -51.20 14.85
CA ARG A 8 -72.42 -49.75 15.18
C ARG A 8 -71.03 -49.18 14.86
N GLY A 9 -70.80 -48.10 14.12
CA GLY A 9 -71.64 -47.09 13.50
C GLY A 9 -70.74 -45.86 13.25
N THR A 10 -70.45 -45.61 11.98
CA THR A 10 -70.31 -44.30 11.28
C THR A 10 -69.28 -43.24 11.70
N GLY A 11 -68.44 -42.87 10.72
CA GLY A 11 -68.16 -41.48 10.33
C GLY A 11 -67.01 -40.75 11.04
N TYR A 12 -65.95 -40.42 10.30
CA TYR A 12 -65.68 -39.06 9.79
C TYR A 12 -64.26 -38.99 9.21
N ALA A 13 -64.15 -38.40 8.02
CA ALA A 13 -62.91 -38.02 7.40
C ALA A 13 -62.21 -36.94 8.23
N SER A 14 -60.90 -37.10 8.44
CA SER A 14 -60.04 -36.03 8.96
C SER A 14 -58.74 -36.00 8.17
N SER A 15 -58.68 -35.02 7.28
CA SER A 15 -57.50 -34.54 6.57
C SER A 15 -56.35 -34.27 7.53
N SER A 16 -55.24 -35.00 7.41
CA SER A 16 -53.96 -34.59 8.00
C SER A 16 -53.21 -33.72 7.00
N SER A 17 -53.47 -32.41 7.07
CA SER A 17 -52.60 -31.41 6.46
C SER A 17 -51.21 -31.51 7.09
N HIS A 18 -50.23 -31.97 6.32
CA HIS A 18 -48.81 -31.81 6.64
C HIS A 18 -48.52 -30.30 6.78
N ALA A 19 -48.41 -29.83 8.01
CA ALA A 19 -47.85 -28.52 8.29
C ALA A 19 -46.37 -28.55 7.90
N LEU A 20 -46.05 -27.94 6.75
CA LEU A 20 -44.69 -27.54 6.42
C LEU A 20 -44.17 -26.69 7.59
N ARG A 21 -43.20 -27.24 8.33
CA ARG A 21 -42.36 -26.46 9.23
C ARG A 21 -41.70 -25.38 8.38
N SER A 22 -42.18 -24.15 8.50
CA SER A 22 -41.51 -22.98 7.97
C SER A 22 -40.11 -22.96 8.56
N ALA A 23 -39.09 -23.21 7.73
CA ALA A 23 -37.73 -22.87 8.08
C ALA A 23 -37.71 -21.35 8.31
N SER A 24 -37.58 -20.94 9.57
CA SER A 24 -37.34 -19.54 9.91
C SER A 24 -36.12 -19.08 9.11
N PRO A 25 -36.20 -17.98 8.36
CA PRO A 25 -35.02 -17.45 7.71
C PRO A 25 -34.03 -17.10 8.82
N VAL A 26 -32.81 -17.64 8.73
CA VAL A 26 -31.67 -17.20 9.54
C VAL A 26 -31.58 -15.69 9.31
N ARG A 27 -32.09 -14.91 10.26
CA ARG A 27 -31.92 -13.46 10.27
C ARG A 27 -30.41 -13.26 10.26
N SER A 28 -29.89 -12.74 9.15
CA SER A 28 -28.51 -12.29 9.07
C SER A 28 -28.36 -11.15 10.09
N ASP A 29 -27.94 -11.50 11.31
CA ASP A 29 -27.72 -10.52 12.35
C ASP A 29 -26.45 -9.73 12.01
N SER A 30 -26.66 -8.69 11.20
CA SER A 30 -25.63 -7.76 10.76
C SER A 30 -24.95 -7.05 11.93
N ARG A 31 -25.58 -7.05 13.13
CA ARG A 31 -24.98 -6.53 14.36
C ARG A 31 -23.94 -7.48 14.94
N GLY A 32 -24.22 -8.79 14.98
CA GLY A 32 -23.26 -9.82 15.38
C GLY A 32 -22.05 -9.89 14.46
N PHE A 33 -22.26 -9.83 13.14
CA PHE A 33 -21.17 -9.80 12.16
C PHE A 33 -20.29 -8.54 12.30
N ARG A 34 -20.90 -7.35 12.44
CA ARG A 34 -20.14 -6.10 12.66
C ARG A 34 -19.38 -6.08 13.99
N ALA A 35 -19.94 -6.68 15.04
CA ALA A 35 -19.26 -6.81 16.32
C ALA A 35 -18.07 -7.77 16.22
N ALA A 36 -18.22 -8.90 15.53
CA ALA A 36 -17.13 -9.84 15.27
C ALA A 36 -16.02 -9.23 14.40
N VAL A 37 -16.37 -8.50 13.34
CA VAL A 37 -15.39 -7.77 12.50
C VAL A 37 -14.65 -6.70 13.32
N ARG A 38 -15.33 -6.04 14.26
CA ARG A 38 -14.70 -5.05 15.15
C ARG A 38 -13.75 -5.71 16.14
N ASP A 39 -14.14 -6.82 16.76
CA ASP A 39 -13.31 -7.60 17.69
C ASP A 39 -12.05 -8.14 16.98
N VAL A 40 -12.22 -8.70 15.79
CA VAL A 40 -11.10 -9.14 14.93
C VAL A 40 -10.22 -7.95 14.55
N GLY A 41 -10.83 -6.80 14.20
CA GLY A 41 -10.09 -5.58 13.90
C GLY A 41 -9.25 -5.09 15.08
N GLN A 42 -9.76 -5.16 16.30
CA GLN A 42 -9.03 -4.78 17.51
C GLN A 42 -7.88 -5.74 17.81
N LYS A 43 -8.12 -7.05 17.73
CA LYS A 43 -7.05 -8.06 17.92
C LYS A 43 -5.97 -7.99 16.85
N LEU A 44 -6.33 -7.67 15.60
CA LEU A 44 -5.34 -7.47 14.54
C LEU A 44 -4.50 -6.20 14.78
N GLN A 45 -5.06 -5.15 15.39
CA GLN A 45 -4.29 -3.94 15.70
C GLN A 45 -3.18 -4.17 16.73
N GLU A 46 -3.27 -5.22 17.54
CA GLU A 46 -2.23 -5.61 18.51
C GLU A 46 -0.95 -6.14 17.83
N PHE A 47 -1.05 -6.66 16.60
CA PHE A 47 0.08 -7.25 15.87
C PHE A 47 0.38 -6.56 14.53
N TYR A 48 -0.55 -5.74 14.03
CA TYR A 48 -0.50 -5.15 12.70
C TYR A 48 -0.90 -3.68 12.74
N THR A 49 -0.09 -2.83 12.12
CA THR A 49 -0.46 -1.45 11.79
C THR A 49 -0.41 -1.27 10.29
N PHE A 50 -1.54 -0.86 9.71
CA PHE A 50 -1.65 -0.53 8.29
C PHE A 50 -1.94 0.96 8.10
N ASP A 51 -0.96 1.71 7.59
CA ASP A 51 -1.13 3.10 7.15
C ASP A 51 -1.36 3.13 5.64
N LEU A 52 -2.64 3.09 5.24
CA LEU A 52 -3.04 2.98 3.84
C LEU A 52 -3.17 4.35 3.15
N MET A 53 -3.10 5.47 3.88
CA MET A 53 -3.18 6.78 3.26
C MET A 53 -1.81 7.14 2.67
N PRO A 54 -1.68 7.34 1.34
CA PRO A 54 -0.41 7.69 0.74
C PRO A 54 0.09 9.04 1.26
N LYS A 55 1.35 9.10 1.67
CA LYS A 55 1.98 10.36 2.08
C LYS A 55 2.23 11.31 0.92
N ILE A 56 2.34 10.80 -0.30
CA ILE A 56 2.56 11.60 -1.51
C ILE A 56 1.76 11.01 -2.66
N PHE A 57 1.03 11.87 -3.36
CA PHE A 57 0.42 11.59 -4.65
C PHE A 57 1.27 12.17 -5.76
N ILE A 58 1.44 11.45 -6.87
CA ILE A 58 2.25 11.91 -8.00
C ILE A 58 1.50 11.74 -9.31
N VAL A 59 1.48 12.77 -10.14
CA VAL A 59 1.06 12.66 -11.54
C VAL A 59 2.30 12.76 -12.41
N LYS A 60 2.55 11.75 -13.25
CA LYS A 60 3.72 11.70 -14.15
C LYS A 60 3.26 11.63 -15.59
N PHE A 61 3.71 12.58 -16.39
CA PHE A 61 3.63 12.52 -17.84
C PHE A 61 4.98 12.09 -18.38
N ARG A 62 4.97 11.23 -19.39
CA ARG A 62 6.17 10.74 -20.08
C ARG A 62 5.92 10.77 -21.57
N GLN A 63 6.89 11.30 -22.30
CA GLN A 63 6.91 11.33 -23.76
C GLN A 63 8.26 10.82 -24.23
N GLN A 64 8.27 10.00 -25.27
CA GLN A 64 9.49 9.66 -26.00
C GLN A 64 9.56 10.49 -27.29
N VAL A 65 10.69 11.13 -27.54
CA VAL A 65 10.98 11.91 -28.75
C VAL A 65 12.42 11.64 -29.15
N GLN A 66 12.66 11.14 -30.37
CA GLN A 66 14.00 11.00 -30.96
C GLN A 66 15.04 10.32 -30.03
N GLY A 67 14.64 9.23 -29.34
CA GLY A 67 15.54 8.50 -28.44
C GLY A 67 15.77 9.16 -27.08
N ILE A 68 15.08 10.26 -26.77
CA ILE A 68 15.05 10.91 -25.47
C ILE A 68 13.69 10.72 -24.82
N GLN A 69 13.69 10.38 -23.53
CA GLN A 69 12.51 10.36 -22.70
C GLN A 69 12.42 11.66 -21.91
N LEU A 70 11.34 12.38 -22.15
CA LEU A 70 10.91 13.56 -21.40
C LEU A 70 9.89 13.11 -20.34
N GLY A 71 9.91 13.75 -19.19
CA GLY A 71 8.92 13.54 -18.16
C GLY A 71 8.63 14.79 -17.35
N ALA A 72 7.37 14.95 -16.96
CA ALA A 72 6.93 15.97 -16.01
C ALA A 72 6.27 15.24 -14.84
N ASN A 73 6.80 15.44 -13.63
CA ASN A 73 6.25 14.87 -12.41
C ASN A 73 5.70 16.00 -11.54
N PHE A 74 4.46 15.86 -11.10
CA PHE A 74 3.79 16.75 -10.16
C PHE A 74 3.55 15.97 -8.88
N GLU A 75 4.24 16.34 -7.81
CA GLU A 75 4.18 15.68 -6.50
C GLU A 75 3.36 16.53 -5.54
N PHE A 76 2.40 15.91 -4.86
CA PHE A 76 1.49 16.53 -3.90
C PHE A 76 1.58 15.77 -2.59
N ASP A 77 1.69 16.48 -1.47
CA ASP A 77 1.63 15.83 -0.16
C ASP A 77 0.22 15.27 0.09
N GLY A 78 0.19 14.10 0.74
CA GLY A 78 -1.03 13.39 1.10
C GLY A 78 -1.86 14.18 2.10
N VAL A 79 -3.18 14.13 1.94
CA VAL A 79 -4.12 14.76 2.87
C VAL A 79 -4.25 13.88 4.11
N GLN A 80 -3.95 14.42 5.29
CA GLN A 80 -4.31 13.75 6.54
C GLN A 80 -5.83 13.77 6.72
N VAL A 81 -6.40 12.60 7.00
CA VAL A 81 -7.83 12.46 7.33
C VAL A 81 -7.94 12.43 8.85
N ASP A 82 -7.82 13.58 9.49
CA ASP A 82 -8.30 13.75 10.86
C ASP A 82 -9.73 14.32 10.79
N GLY A 83 -10.71 13.51 11.24
CA GLY A 83 -12.07 13.98 11.49
C GLY A 83 -12.74 14.76 10.35
N MET A 84 -12.90 14.15 9.18
CA MET A 84 -13.76 14.66 8.09
C MET A 84 -13.44 16.10 7.63
N HIS A 85 -12.16 16.49 7.60
CA HIS A 85 -11.72 17.67 6.86
C HIS A 85 -10.63 17.26 5.87
N LEU A 86 -10.96 17.29 4.58
CA LEU A 86 -9.96 17.19 3.53
C LEU A 86 -9.18 18.50 3.55
N GLN A 87 -7.95 18.49 4.05
CA GLN A 87 -7.06 19.63 3.89
C GLN A 87 -6.88 19.85 2.38
N LYS A 88 -7.35 21.00 1.91
CA LYS A 88 -7.22 21.41 0.51
C LYS A 88 -5.72 21.53 0.20
N CYS A 89 -5.17 20.63 -0.62
CA CYS A 89 -3.83 20.81 -1.18
C CYS A 89 -3.84 22.14 -1.96
N ASN A 90 -3.05 23.12 -1.52
CA ASN A 90 -2.90 24.34 -2.29
C ASN A 90 -2.13 24.00 -3.58
N ALA A 91 -2.49 24.61 -4.70
CA ALA A 91 -1.73 24.46 -5.95
C ALA A 91 -0.27 24.90 -5.76
N ASP A 92 -0.03 25.83 -4.82
CA ASP A 92 1.32 26.22 -4.42
C ASP A 92 2.11 25.07 -3.79
N ASP A 93 1.50 24.06 -3.20
CA ASP A 93 2.22 22.94 -2.55
C ASP A 93 2.67 21.86 -3.55
N CYS A 94 2.36 22.04 -4.84
CA CYS A 94 2.78 21.12 -5.89
C CYS A 94 4.29 21.23 -6.15
N HIS A 95 5.02 20.16 -5.88
CA HIS A 95 6.43 20.06 -6.25
C HIS A 95 6.57 19.52 -7.68
N THR A 96 7.12 20.34 -8.57
CA THR A 96 7.24 20.01 -10.00
C THR A 96 8.67 19.61 -10.36
N LYS A 97 8.83 18.46 -11.03
CA LYS A 97 10.11 17.98 -11.56
C LYS A 97 10.01 17.71 -13.05
N LEU A 98 10.84 18.36 -13.84
CA LEU A 98 11.07 18.02 -15.24
C LEU A 98 12.25 17.05 -15.32
N VAL A 99 12.08 15.94 -16.02
CA VAL A 99 13.08 14.87 -16.13
C VAL A 99 13.38 14.62 -17.59
N ILE A 100 14.66 14.60 -17.94
CA ILE A 100 15.15 14.26 -19.27
C ILE A 100 16.15 13.12 -19.11
N LYS A 101 16.02 12.06 -19.90
CA LYS A 101 17.00 10.97 -19.93
C LYS A 101 16.98 10.29 -21.29
N PRO A 102 18.07 9.64 -21.72
CA PRO A 102 18.05 8.80 -22.90
C PRO A 102 17.07 7.63 -22.75
N CYS A 103 16.49 7.18 -23.86
CA CYS A 103 15.73 5.93 -23.94
C CYS A 103 16.64 4.71 -24.03
N SER A 104 17.89 4.87 -24.46
CA SER A 104 18.83 3.77 -24.64
C SER A 104 19.31 3.19 -23.31
N GLU A 105 19.56 1.88 -23.28
CA GLU A 105 20.11 1.21 -22.10
C GLU A 105 21.52 1.70 -21.74
N ASN A 106 22.27 2.12 -22.77
CA ASN A 106 23.61 2.71 -22.69
C ASN A 106 23.59 4.20 -22.31
N GLY A 107 22.40 4.79 -22.13
CA GLY A 107 22.24 6.16 -21.65
C GLY A 107 22.39 6.23 -20.13
N TYR A 108 23.58 6.57 -19.65
CA TYR A 108 23.89 6.56 -18.22
C TYR A 108 23.62 7.87 -17.48
N TRP A 109 22.72 8.72 -17.97
CA TRP A 109 22.44 10.00 -17.34
C TRP A 109 20.94 10.33 -17.28
N LYS A 110 20.58 11.19 -16.32
CA LYS A 110 19.29 11.86 -16.24
C LYS A 110 19.50 13.29 -15.76
N VAL A 111 18.82 14.23 -16.41
CA VAL A 111 18.71 15.61 -15.96
C VAL A 111 17.38 15.75 -15.22
N ILE A 112 17.40 16.41 -14.08
CA ILE A 112 16.22 16.75 -13.30
C ILE A 112 16.28 18.26 -13.06
N CYS A 113 15.25 18.96 -13.50
CA CYS A 113 15.03 20.37 -13.19
C CYS A 113 13.84 20.50 -12.25
N GLU A 114 14.00 21.28 -11.19
CA GLU A 114 12.96 21.62 -10.24
C GLU A 114 12.73 23.14 -10.32
N PRO A 115 11.80 23.61 -11.17
CA PRO A 115 11.70 25.03 -11.51
C PRO A 115 11.40 25.93 -10.31
N LYS A 116 10.54 25.47 -9.37
CA LYS A 116 10.14 26.24 -8.20
C LYS A 116 11.31 26.47 -7.24
N GLN A 117 12.15 25.44 -7.05
CA GLN A 117 13.36 25.48 -6.23
C GLN A 117 14.53 26.13 -6.96
N ARG A 118 14.41 26.33 -8.28
CA ARG A 118 15.49 26.76 -9.16
C ARG A 118 16.72 25.88 -9.00
N ASP A 119 16.50 24.57 -9.03
CA ASP A 119 17.54 23.55 -8.91
C ASP A 119 17.63 22.74 -10.22
N LEU A 120 18.86 22.54 -10.69
CA LEU A 120 19.17 21.69 -11.84
C LEU A 120 20.17 20.63 -11.43
N ARG A 121 19.85 19.37 -11.69
CA ARG A 121 20.69 18.23 -11.33
C ARG A 121 20.91 17.31 -12.51
N ILE A 122 22.16 16.90 -12.70
CA ILE A 122 22.55 15.86 -13.63
C ILE A 122 23.03 14.68 -12.80
N LEU A 123 22.36 13.54 -12.94
CA LEU A 123 22.65 12.33 -12.17
C LEU A 123 23.01 11.20 -13.13
N THR A 124 23.94 10.34 -12.73
CA THR A 124 24.17 9.09 -13.44
C THR A 124 22.98 8.14 -13.25
N LYS A 125 22.80 7.17 -14.16
CA LYS A 125 22.03 5.97 -13.84
C LYS A 125 22.71 5.25 -12.66
N LYS A 126 21.96 4.42 -11.94
CA LYS A 126 22.54 3.54 -10.92
C LYS A 126 23.52 2.58 -11.60
N ILE A 127 24.80 2.69 -11.26
CA ILE A 127 25.88 1.83 -11.72
C ILE A 127 25.96 0.65 -10.76
N PRO A 128 25.73 -0.59 -11.19
CA PRO A 128 25.89 -1.75 -10.32
C PRO A 128 27.36 -1.90 -9.91
N LEU A 129 27.60 -2.06 -8.61
CA LEU A 129 28.89 -2.41 -8.01
C LEU A 129 28.77 -3.85 -7.50
N GLY A 130 29.04 -4.82 -8.37
CA GLY A 130 28.75 -6.22 -8.11
C GLY A 130 27.24 -6.54 -8.09
N SER A 131 26.85 -7.56 -7.34
CA SER A 131 25.45 -8.02 -7.24
C SER A 131 24.62 -7.28 -6.19
N LEU A 132 25.27 -6.69 -5.19
CA LEU A 132 24.60 -6.20 -3.97
C LEU A 132 24.44 -4.69 -3.92
N LEU A 133 25.27 -3.93 -4.62
CA LEU A 133 25.35 -2.48 -4.46
C LEU A 133 25.10 -1.75 -5.78
N HIS A 134 24.58 -0.54 -5.66
CA HIS A 134 24.45 0.40 -6.76
C HIS A 134 25.01 1.74 -6.35
N PHE A 135 25.87 2.31 -7.18
CA PHE A 135 26.40 3.65 -7.04
C PHE A 135 25.68 4.63 -7.97
N GLN A 136 25.46 5.85 -7.51
CA GLN A 136 24.95 6.95 -8.32
C GLN A 136 25.72 8.21 -7.96
N PHE A 137 26.26 8.86 -8.97
CA PHE A 137 26.90 10.16 -8.85
C PHE A 137 25.99 11.24 -9.45
N GLY A 138 26.21 12.49 -9.06
CA GLY A 138 25.45 13.61 -9.56
C GLY A 138 26.14 14.94 -9.29
N ILE A 139 25.86 15.90 -10.16
CA ILE A 139 26.23 17.30 -9.99
C ILE A 139 24.93 18.09 -10.04
N GLY A 140 24.79 19.06 -9.14
CA GLY A 140 23.63 19.95 -9.06
C GLY A 140 24.07 21.40 -8.96
N HIS A 141 23.21 22.29 -9.42
CA HIS A 141 23.34 23.72 -9.25
C HIS A 141 22.03 24.30 -8.72
N ASP A 142 22.14 24.95 -7.56
CA ASP A 142 21.07 25.72 -6.96
C ASP A 142 21.23 27.18 -7.41
N PHE A 143 20.34 27.65 -8.28
CA PHE A 143 20.37 29.01 -8.82
C PHE A 143 19.92 30.04 -7.79
N MET A 144 19.15 29.67 -6.76
CA MET A 144 18.80 30.58 -5.66
C MET A 144 20.03 30.90 -4.81
N ARG A 145 20.80 29.87 -4.47
CA ARG A 145 22.01 29.99 -3.64
C ARG A 145 23.28 30.25 -4.44
N LYS A 146 23.20 30.21 -5.78
CA LYS A 146 24.32 30.34 -6.72
C LYS A 146 25.46 29.36 -6.41
N SER A 147 25.09 28.14 -6.01
CA SER A 147 26.06 27.14 -5.57
C SER A 147 25.97 25.87 -6.41
N THR A 148 27.14 25.39 -6.86
CA THR A 148 27.27 24.07 -7.48
C THR A 148 27.78 23.07 -6.45
N GLY A 149 27.17 21.89 -6.42
CA GLY A 149 27.59 20.80 -5.55
C GLY A 149 27.57 19.46 -6.27
N TRP A 150 28.35 18.52 -5.78
CA TRP A 150 28.27 17.12 -6.16
C TRP A 150 27.56 16.29 -5.09
N LYS A 151 26.91 15.21 -5.52
CA LYS A 151 26.24 14.26 -4.63
C LYS A 151 26.51 12.86 -5.14
N TRP A 152 26.92 11.99 -4.24
CA TRP A 152 27.03 10.56 -4.53
C TRP A 152 26.15 9.78 -3.56
N LYS A 153 25.71 8.60 -4.00
CA LYS A 153 24.87 7.70 -3.21
C LYS A 153 25.22 6.25 -3.54
N VAL A 154 25.43 5.44 -2.51
CA VAL A 154 25.46 3.98 -2.61
C VAL A 154 24.14 3.43 -2.06
N THR A 155 23.48 2.54 -2.80
CA THR A 155 22.27 1.84 -2.35
C THR A 155 22.46 0.34 -2.48
N SER A 156 22.09 -0.41 -1.44
CA SER A 156 21.96 -1.87 -1.52
C SER A 156 20.78 -2.27 -2.41
N ALA A 157 20.94 -3.34 -3.20
CA ALA A 157 19.91 -3.99 -4.00
C ALA A 157 19.04 -4.97 -3.17
N PHE A 158 19.49 -5.30 -1.97
CA PHE A 158 18.81 -6.21 -1.04
C PHE A 158 18.32 -5.44 0.18
N GLY A 159 17.06 -5.67 0.58
CA GLY A 159 16.75 -5.69 2.01
C GLY A 159 17.61 -6.79 2.59
N LEU A 160 18.62 -6.42 3.39
CA LEU A 160 19.66 -7.32 3.84
C LEU A 160 19.04 -8.62 4.40
N PRO A 161 19.68 -9.80 4.26
CA PRO A 161 19.29 -10.97 5.03
C PRO A 161 19.27 -10.59 6.52
N GLY A 162 18.10 -10.62 7.15
CA GLY A 162 17.90 -10.18 8.55
C GLY A 162 17.44 -8.73 8.74
N SER A 163 17.28 -7.93 7.68
CA SER A 163 16.55 -6.66 7.76
C SER A 163 15.07 -6.96 7.64
N PRO A 164 14.26 -6.64 8.66
CA PRO A 164 12.84 -6.94 8.63
C PRO A 164 12.04 -5.91 7.82
N GLU A 165 12.71 -5.08 7.01
CA GLU A 165 12.08 -4.03 6.20
C GLU A 165 12.08 -4.40 4.71
N ILE A 166 10.88 -4.51 4.15
CA ILE A 166 10.62 -4.74 2.73
C ILE A 166 10.08 -3.43 2.14
N ARG A 167 10.81 -2.86 1.17
CA ARG A 167 10.33 -1.73 0.37
C ARG A 167 10.09 -2.17 -1.05
N GLN A 168 8.86 -2.02 -1.53
CA GLN A 168 8.49 -2.46 -2.86
C GLN A 168 7.71 -1.39 -3.62
N LYS A 169 7.73 -1.56 -4.94
CA LYS A 169 6.98 -0.76 -5.88
C LYS A 169 6.16 -1.67 -6.76
N THR A 170 4.85 -1.58 -6.63
CA THR A 170 3.89 -2.34 -7.43
C THR A 170 3.44 -1.48 -8.60
N LYS A 171 3.49 -2.02 -9.82
CA LYS A 171 2.96 -1.39 -11.03
C LYS A 171 1.64 -2.04 -11.39
N LEU A 172 0.57 -1.25 -11.46
CA LEU A 172 -0.78 -1.66 -11.82
C LEU A 172 -1.12 -1.05 -13.20
N PRO A 173 -1.01 -1.81 -14.29
CA PRO A 173 -1.43 -1.34 -15.61
C PRO A 173 -2.95 -1.20 -15.64
N VAL A 174 -3.46 -0.05 -16.07
CA VAL A 174 -4.91 0.19 -16.15
C VAL A 174 -5.37 0.07 -17.61
N PHE A 175 -4.71 0.80 -18.51
CA PHE A 175 -4.90 0.71 -19.96
C PHE A 175 -3.60 1.12 -20.68
N PRO A 176 -3.45 0.87 -21.99
CA PRO A 176 -2.22 1.20 -22.71
C PRO A 176 -1.80 2.66 -22.53
N GLY A 177 -0.57 2.88 -22.05
CA GLY A 177 -0.05 4.22 -21.77
C GLY A 177 -0.46 4.81 -20.42
N PHE A 178 -1.25 4.12 -19.59
CA PHE A 178 -1.60 4.60 -18.24
C PHE A 178 -1.42 3.52 -17.17
N ASP A 179 -0.58 3.83 -16.18
CA ASP A 179 -0.23 2.95 -15.07
C ASP A 179 -0.42 3.63 -13.73
N ILE A 180 -0.89 2.91 -12.72
CA ILE A 180 -0.83 3.33 -11.32
C ILE A 180 0.35 2.61 -10.67
N ASN A 181 1.28 3.35 -10.08
CA ASN A 181 2.36 2.77 -9.29
C ASN A 181 2.12 3.04 -7.81
N VAL A 182 2.24 2.01 -6.99
CA VAL A 182 2.10 2.08 -5.54
C VAL A 182 3.45 1.70 -4.92
N ASP A 183 4.10 2.67 -4.28
CA ASP A 183 5.30 2.45 -3.48
C ASP A 183 4.86 2.15 -2.04
N TRP A 184 5.20 0.97 -1.52
CA TRP A 184 4.81 0.52 -0.19
C TRP A 184 6.00 -0.04 0.58
N ASN A 185 5.86 -0.05 1.89
CA ASN A 185 6.88 -0.50 2.83
C ASN A 185 6.22 -1.35 3.90
N ALA A 186 6.82 -2.50 4.23
CA ALA A 186 6.44 -3.32 5.36
C ALA A 186 7.67 -3.59 6.23
N GLN A 187 7.59 -3.24 7.50
CA GLN A 187 8.62 -3.48 8.50
C GLN A 187 8.08 -4.40 9.58
N TYR A 188 8.81 -5.46 9.88
CA TYR A 188 8.49 -6.36 10.97
C TYR A 188 9.38 -6.08 12.18
N GLU A 189 8.78 -6.00 13.36
CA GLU A 189 9.51 -5.98 14.63
C GLU A 189 9.59 -7.42 15.11
N LEU A 190 10.81 -7.90 15.34
CA LEU A 190 11.03 -9.26 15.79
C LEU A 190 10.49 -9.42 17.22
N PRO A 191 9.93 -10.60 17.56
CA PRO A 191 9.53 -10.88 18.92
C PRO A 191 10.74 -10.84 19.84
N GLU A 192 10.56 -10.28 21.03
CA GLU A 192 11.57 -10.21 22.08
C GLU A 192 10.99 -10.79 23.37
N LEU A 193 11.79 -11.60 24.06
CA LEU A 193 11.47 -12.16 25.36
C LEU A 193 12.53 -11.68 26.35
N HIS A 194 12.14 -10.92 27.36
CA HIS A 194 13.02 -10.50 28.43
C HIS A 194 12.45 -10.92 29.79
N GLY A 195 13.30 -11.01 30.80
CA GLY A 195 12.88 -11.41 32.13
C GLY A 195 13.98 -11.12 33.13
N ALA A 196 13.59 -10.70 34.32
CA ALA A 196 14.53 -10.38 35.38
C ALA A 196 14.05 -10.97 36.71
N SER A 197 14.99 -11.39 37.55
CA SER A 197 14.70 -11.96 38.87
C SER A 197 15.49 -11.18 39.92
N GLY A 198 14.78 -10.65 40.93
CA GLY A 198 15.40 -9.92 42.04
C GLY A 198 15.66 -8.42 41.81
N THR A 199 15.28 -7.87 40.65
CA THR A 199 15.47 -6.44 40.29
C THR A 199 14.19 -5.59 40.37
N GLY A 200 13.04 -6.18 40.73
CA GLY A 200 11.73 -5.49 40.77
C GLY A 200 11.01 -5.40 39.42
N GLU A 201 11.67 -5.81 38.34
CA GLU A 201 11.07 -6.00 37.00
C GLU A 201 10.31 -7.34 36.89
N PRO A 202 9.41 -7.50 35.89
CA PRO A 202 8.65 -8.73 35.70
C PRO A 202 9.56 -9.96 35.50
N PRO A 203 9.19 -11.13 36.06
CA PRO A 203 9.94 -12.37 35.87
C PRO A 203 10.12 -12.76 34.41
N VAL A 204 9.11 -12.48 33.59
CA VAL A 204 9.09 -12.68 32.14
C VAL A 204 8.13 -11.65 31.53
N GLU A 205 8.56 -10.98 30.47
CA GLU A 205 7.76 -10.12 29.62
C GLU A 205 8.09 -10.44 28.16
N ALA A 206 7.06 -10.48 27.32
CA ALA A 206 7.15 -10.92 25.94
C ALA A 206 6.53 -9.88 25.01
N ASN A 207 7.33 -9.38 24.07
CA ASN A 207 6.87 -8.69 22.88
C ASN A 207 6.74 -9.74 21.76
N LEU A 208 5.55 -9.93 21.22
CA LEU A 208 5.27 -10.94 20.18
C LEU A 208 5.66 -10.47 18.76
N GLY A 209 6.23 -9.28 18.65
CA GLY A 209 6.57 -8.65 17.39
C GLY A 209 5.38 -7.94 16.76
N HIS A 210 5.67 -7.06 15.81
CA HIS A 210 4.67 -6.17 15.22
C HIS A 210 4.96 -5.90 13.75
N LEU A 211 3.95 -6.02 12.89
CA LEU A 211 4.09 -5.69 11.47
C LEU A 211 3.55 -4.29 11.20
N HIS A 212 4.42 -3.39 10.74
CA HIS A 212 4.06 -2.06 10.26
C HIS A 212 4.09 -2.03 8.74
N ALA A 213 2.94 -1.91 8.09
CA ALA A 213 2.84 -1.72 6.65
C ALA A 213 2.28 -0.34 6.32
N LYS A 214 2.87 0.35 5.35
CA LYS A 214 2.45 1.68 4.91
C LYS A 214 2.53 1.87 3.40
N ILE A 215 1.60 2.63 2.86
CA ILE A 215 1.68 3.15 1.49
C ILE A 215 2.46 4.46 1.53
N GLU A 216 3.67 4.47 0.98
CA GLU A 216 4.50 5.68 0.97
C GLU A 216 4.03 6.67 -0.09
N ARG A 217 3.80 6.17 -1.31
CA ARG A 217 3.48 7.02 -2.47
C ARG A 217 2.56 6.30 -3.45
N VAL A 218 1.67 7.06 -4.07
CA VAL A 218 0.89 6.60 -5.23
C VAL A 218 1.17 7.51 -6.41
N ALA A 219 1.45 6.93 -7.57
CA ALA A 219 1.74 7.68 -8.78
C ALA A 219 0.86 7.24 -9.96
N ALA A 220 0.04 8.15 -10.48
CA ALA A 220 -0.59 8.01 -11.78
C ALA A 220 0.43 8.36 -12.86
N VAL A 221 0.66 7.47 -13.82
CA VAL A 221 1.71 7.62 -14.83
C VAL A 221 1.10 7.46 -16.22
N TYR A 222 1.06 8.57 -16.94
CA TYR A 222 0.74 8.60 -18.35
C TYR A 222 2.03 8.56 -19.19
N THR A 223 2.10 7.64 -20.13
CA THR A 223 3.22 7.46 -21.06
C THR A 223 2.67 7.44 -22.47
N HIS A 224 2.99 8.49 -23.25
CA HIS A 224 2.70 8.54 -24.66
C HIS A 224 3.94 8.09 -25.45
N VAL A 225 3.71 7.14 -26.35
CA VAL A 225 4.70 6.62 -27.29
C VAL A 225 4.30 7.20 -28.65
N GLY A 226 5.10 8.13 -29.15
CA GLY A 226 4.92 8.72 -30.48
C GLY A 226 5.52 7.85 -31.56
#